data_AF-A0A7X0GZ38-F1
#
_entry.id   AF-A0A7X0GZ38-F1
#
_cell.length_a   1.000
_cell.length_b   1.000
_cell.length_c   1.000
_cell.angle_alpha   90.00
_cell.angle_beta   90.00
_cell.angle_gamma   90.00
#
_symmetry.space_group_name_H-M   'P 1'
#
loop_
_entity.id
_entity.type
_entity.pdbx_description
1 polymer ?
#
loop_
_entity_poly.entity_id
_entity_poly.type
_entity_poly.pdbx_seq_one_letter_code
_entity_poly.pdbx_strand_id
1 'polypeptide(L)' 'MSAKDRIIHENGKFWVCRVGKGHYEVLENVGCGSTRRGTFHFSNRPEYALGRAISDCVRRAEA' A
#
# COMPACT_ATOMS: atom_id res chain seq x y z
N MET A 1 8.18 -15.88 -1.87
CA MET A 1 7.04 -14.93 -2.00
C MET A 1 7.39 -13.95 -3.09
N SER A 2 6.69 -14.03 -4.23
CA SER A 2 6.82 -13.06 -5.31
C SER A 2 6.29 -11.70 -4.85
N ALA A 3 6.80 -10.59 -5.39
CA ALA A 3 6.34 -9.24 -5.02
C ALA A 3 4.83 -9.04 -5.26
N LYS A 4 4.24 -9.81 -6.20
CA LYS A 4 2.80 -9.80 -6.48
C LYS A 4 1.95 -10.43 -5.36
N ASP A 5 2.50 -11.38 -4.59
CA ASP A 5 1.79 -12.04 -3.49
C ASP A 5 1.57 -11.11 -2.28
N ARG A 6 2.12 -9.89 -2.33
CA ARG A 6 2.02 -8.90 -1.27
C ARG A 6 0.99 -7.81 -1.54
N ILE A 7 0.48 -7.71 -2.77
CA ILE A 7 -0.51 -6.68 -3.13
C ILE A 7 -1.86 -7.06 -2.50
N ILE A 8 -2.42 -6.15 -1.72
CA ILE A 8 -3.68 -6.35 -0.98
C ILE A 8 -4.79 -5.46 -1.54
N HIS A 9 -4.42 -4.36 -2.18
CA HIS A 9 -5.33 -3.43 -2.81
C HIS A 9 -4.61 -2.72 -3.95
N GLU A 10 -5.28 -2.50 -5.07
CA GLU A 10 -4.77 -1.80 -6.25
C GLU A 10 -5.84 -0.82 -6.73
N ASN A 11 -5.42 0.42 -7.02
CA ASN A 11 -6.29 1.45 -7.59
C ASN A 11 -5.50 2.32 -8.58
N GLY A 12 -5.72 2.10 -9.87
CA GLY A 12 -5.05 2.83 -10.94
C GLY A 12 -3.54 2.65 -10.92
N LYS A 13 -2.80 3.75 -10.73
CA LYS A 13 -1.34 3.72 -10.62
C LYS A 13 -0.84 3.36 -9.22
N PHE A 14 -1.71 3.21 -8.23
CA PHE A 14 -1.31 3.00 -6.84
C PHE A 14 -1.69 1.61 -6.36
N TRP A 15 -0.89 1.04 -5.45
CA TRP A 15 -1.22 -0.21 -4.77
C TRP A 15 -0.69 -0.27 -3.34
N VAL A 16 -1.38 -1.05 -2.51
CA VAL A 16 -1.02 -1.34 -1.13
C VAL A 16 -0.34 -2.71 -1.07
N CYS A 17 0.88 -2.75 -0.54
CA CYS A 17 1.64 -3.96 -0.29
C CYS A 17 1.70 -4.29 1.21
N ARG A 18 1.54 -5.57 1.57
CA ARG A 18 1.88 -6.08 2.91
C ARG A 18 3.38 -6.34 3.00
N VAL A 19 4.06 -5.62 3.88
CA VAL A 19 5.48 -5.86 4.17
C VAL A 19 5.64 -6.76 5.39
N GLY A 20 4.75 -6.63 6.37
CA GLY A 20 4.77 -7.42 7.60
C GLY A 20 3.41 -7.38 8.32
N LYS A 21 3.35 -7.94 9.53
CA LYS A 21 2.14 -7.86 10.37
C LYS A 21 1.94 -6.40 10.81
N GLY A 22 0.82 -5.81 10.38
CA GLY A 22 0.49 -4.41 10.69
C GLY A 22 1.32 -3.38 9.94
N HIS A 23 2.16 -3.78 8.97
CA HIS A 23 3.03 -2.91 8.19
C HIS A 23 2.65 -2.98 6.71
N TYR A 24 2.18 -1.87 6.18
CA TYR A 24 1.68 -1.69 4.83
C TYR A 24 2.39 -0.53 4.14
N GLU A 25 2.65 -0.67 2.85
CA GLU A 25 3.24 0.38 2.02
C GLU A 25 2.31 0.71 0.86
N VAL A 26 2.16 1.99 0.54
CA VAL A 26 1.50 2.47 -0.67
C VAL A 26 2.58 2.77 -1.69
N LEU A 27 2.53 2.11 -2.83
CA LEU A 27 3.45 2.27 -3.94
C LEU A 27 2.69 2.88 -5.12
N GLU A 28 3.40 3.63 -5.96
CA GLU A 28 2.91 4.16 -7.23
C GLU A 28 3.73 3.59 -8.39
N ASN A 29 3.05 3.22 -9.47
CA ASN A 29 3.66 2.90 -10.76
C ASN A 29 4.19 4.17 -11.43
N VAL A 30 5.50 4.24 -11.60
CA VAL A 30 6.18 5.31 -12.34
C VAL A 30 7.08 4.68 -13.39
N GLY A 31 6.58 4.66 -14.62
CA GLY A 31 7.28 4.10 -15.78
C GLY A 31 7.53 2.60 -15.64
N CYS A 32 8.79 2.20 -15.60
CA CYS A 32 9.20 0.79 -15.47
C CYS A 32 9.41 0.36 -14.01
N GLY A 33 9.15 1.23 -13.04
CA GLY A 33 9.40 0.97 -11.63
C GLY A 33 8.22 1.35 -10.74
N SER A 34 8.39 1.07 -9.45
CA SER A 34 7.44 1.53 -8.43
C SER A 34 8.14 2.39 -7.40
N THR A 35 7.48 3.48 -7.02
CA THR A 35 7.97 4.40 -5.99
C THR A 35 7.08 4.34 -4.78
N ARG A 36 7.68 4.22 -3.60
CA ARG A 36 6.94 4.26 -2.34
C ARG A 36 6.43 5.67 -2.06
N ARG A 37 5.13 5.78 -1.84
CA ARG A 37 4.42 7.04 -1.54
C ARG A 37 3.94 7.14 -0.10
N GLY A 38 3.77 6.01 0.58
CA GLY A 38 3.34 5.99 1.98
C GLY A 38 3.76 4.71 2.69
N THR A 39 3.93 4.81 4.01
CA THR A 39 4.20 3.69 4.91
C THR A 39 3.29 3.80 6.13
N PHE A 40 2.59 2.73 6.46
CA PHE A 40 1.62 2.66 7.54
C PHE A 40 1.94 1.47 8.42
N HIS A 41 2.31 1.73 9.68
CA HIS A 41 2.70 0.69 10.62
C HIS A 41 1.98 0.83 11.96
N PHE A 42 1.09 -0.12 12.27
CA PHE A 42 0.49 -0.29 13.59
C PHE A 42 0.42 -1.77 13.94
N SER A 43 1.43 -2.28 14.67
CA SER A 43 1.53 -3.70 15.00
C SER A 43 0.40 -4.20 15.91
N ASN A 44 -0.10 -3.34 16.79
CA ASN A 44 -1.17 -3.66 17.75
C ASN A 44 -2.58 -3.58 17.15
N ARG A 45 -2.75 -2.92 15.99
CA ARG A 45 -4.02 -2.81 15.25
C ARG A 45 -3.76 -2.90 13.74
N PRO A 46 -3.40 -4.08 13.21
CA PRO A 46 -3.05 -4.25 11.80
C PRO A 46 -4.14 -3.80 10.83
N GLU A 47 -5.40 -4.05 11.17
CA GLU A 47 -6.59 -3.62 10.43
C GLU A 47 -6.69 -2.10 10.32
N TYR A 48 -6.30 -1.37 11.36
CA TYR A 48 -6.26 0.09 11.32
C TYR A 48 -5.16 0.59 10.38
N ALA A 49 -3.96 -0.02 10.43
CA ALA A 49 -2.89 0.32 9.49
C ALA A 49 -3.29 0.04 8.03
N LEU A 50 -3.98 -1.08 7.78
CA LEU A 50 -4.50 -1.44 6.46
C LEU A 50 -5.52 -0.41 5.97
N GLY A 51 -6.52 -0.07 6.80
CA GLY A 51 -7.55 0.91 6.42
C GLY A 51 -6.96 2.27 6.07
N ARG A 52 -5.94 2.72 6.81
CA ARG A 52 -5.20 3.96 6.51
C ARG A 52 -4.43 3.87 5.19
N ALA A 53 -3.78 2.74 4.91
CA ALA A 53 -3.06 2.53 3.66
C ALA A 53 -3.99 2.50 2.45
N ILE A 54 -5.14 1.83 2.54
CA ILE A 54 -6.17 1.81 1.49
C ILE A 54 -6.72 3.22 1.26
N SER A 55 -7.05 3.94 2.34
CA SER A 55 -7.58 5.31 2.23
C SER A 55 -6.59 6.26 1.55
N ASP A 56 -5.29 6.16 1.86
CA ASP A 56 -4.26 6.96 1.19
C ASP A 56 -4.08 6.55 -0.28
N CYS A 57 -4.16 5.26 -0.59
CA CYS A 57 -4.12 4.74 -1.96
C CYS A 57 -5.25 5.33 -2.82
N VAL A 58 -6.50 5.25 -2.33
CA VAL A 58 -7.69 5.78 -3.03
C VAL A 58 -7.57 7.30 -3.21
N ARG A 59 -7.26 8.04 -2.15
CA ARG A 59 -7.12 9.50 -2.19
C ARG A 59 -6.07 9.96 -3.21
N ARG A 60 -4.99 9.20 -3.41
CA ARG A 60 -3.95 9.53 -4.39
C ARG A 60 -4.33 9.17 -5.82
N ALA A 61 -5.12 8.12 -6.01
CA ALA A 61 -5.61 7.74 -7.34
C ALA A 61 -6.62 8.76 -7.89
N GLU A 62 -7.30 9.48 -7.00
CA GLU A 62 -8.31 10.50 -7.34
C GLU A 62 -7.73 11.94 -7.44
N ALA A 63 -6.46 12.15 -7.09
CA ALA A 63 -5.79 13.45 -7.09
C ALA A 63 -5.03 13.69 -8.41
#